data_AF-A0A519V5Z1-F1
#
_entry.id   AF-A0A519V5Z1-F1
#
_cell.length_a   1.000
_cell.length_b   1.000
_cell.length_c   1.000
_cell.angle_alpha   90.00
_cell.angle_beta   90.00
_cell.angle_gamma   90.00
#
_symmetry.space_group_name_H-M   'P 1'
#
loop_
_entity.id
_entity.type
_entity.pdbx_description
1 polymer ?
#
loop_
_entity_poly.entity_id
_entity_poly.type
_entity_poly.pdbx_seq_one_letter_code
_entity_poly.pdbx_strand_id
1 'polypeptide(L)' 'MKIIQHVHSEDFKTYGTEKIRERFLLDGLKEKNKANFVYAHYDRMVTGL' A
#
# COMPACT_ATOMS: atom_id res chain seq x y z
N MET A 1 -0.34 -10.61 2.11
CA MET A 1 -0.71 -9.77 0.95
C MET A 1 -1.37 -8.51 1.49
N LYS A 2 -0.71 -7.35 1.35
CA LYS A 2 -1.27 -6.06 1.77
C LYS A 2 -2.28 -5.60 0.72
N ILE A 3 -3.33 -4.90 1.15
CA ILE A 3 -4.34 -4.35 0.26
C ILE A 3 -4.40 -2.85 0.48
N ILE A 4 -4.17 -2.07 -0.57
CA ILE A 4 -4.34 -0.61 -0.54
C ILE A 4 -5.76 -0.29 -1.02
N GLN A 5 -6.51 0.44 -0.20
CA GLN A 5 -7.84 0.94 -0.52
C GLN A 5 -7.74 2.27 -1.25
N HIS A 6 -8.72 2.56 -2.11
CA HIS A 6 -8.87 3.92 -2.62
C HIS A 6 -9.21 4.87 -1.49
N VAL A 7 -8.58 6.04 -1.53
CA VAL A 7 -8.82 7.11 -0.58
C VAL A 7 -9.17 8.37 -1.37
N HIS A 8 -10.22 9.06 -0.93
CA HIS A 8 -10.59 10.36 -1.48
C HIS A 8 -9.55 11.43 -1.08
N SER A 9 -9.28 12.39 -1.95
CA SER A 9 -8.28 13.44 -1.69
C SER A 9 -8.55 14.23 -0.41
N GLU A 10 -9.81 14.55 -0.12
CA GLU A 10 -10.20 15.24 1.11
C GLU A 10 -9.89 14.42 2.39
N ASP A 11 -10.00 13.10 2.34
CA ASP A 11 -9.63 12.25 3.48
C ASP A 11 -8.10 12.21 3.64
N PHE A 12 -7.38 12.05 2.53
CA PHE A 12 -5.90 12.01 2.53
C PHE A 12 -5.26 13.26 3.15
N LYS A 13 -5.80 14.46 2.89
CA LYS A 13 -5.28 15.72 3.45
C LYS A 13 -5.21 15.75 4.98
N THR A 14 -6.06 14.97 5.65
CA THR A 14 -6.13 14.92 7.11
C THR A 14 -5.12 13.97 7.73
N TYR A 15 -4.36 13.22 6.93
CA TYR A 15 -3.51 12.16 7.43
C TYR A 15 -2.17 12.71 7.94
N GLY A 16 -1.78 12.26 9.14
CA GLY A 16 -0.41 12.41 9.63
C GLY A 16 0.53 11.36 9.01
N THR A 17 1.83 11.56 9.22
CA THR A 17 2.91 10.73 8.65
C THR A 17 2.72 9.23 8.86
N GLU A 18 2.38 8.80 10.08
CA GLU A 18 2.22 7.38 10.40
C GLU A 18 1.08 6.74 9.59
N LYS A 19 -0.07 7.41 9.50
CA LYS A 19 -1.23 6.92 8.76
C LYS A 19 -0.96 6.85 7.26
N ILE A 20 -0.17 7.80 6.72
CA ILE A 20 0.27 7.77 5.33
C ILE A 20 1.17 6.55 5.09
N ARG A 21 2.14 6.30 5.97
CA ARG A 21 3.05 5.15 5.84
C ARG A 21 2.30 3.83 5.96
N GLU A 22 1.45 3.69 6.96
CA GLU A 22 0.63 2.50 7.16
C GLU A 22 -0.18 2.16 5.91
N ARG A 23 -0.83 3.16 5.30
CA ARG A 23 -1.76 2.95 4.17
C ARG A 23 -1.08 2.83 2.81
N PHE A 24 -0.01 3.58 2.54
CA PHE A 24 0.54 3.72 1.19
C PHE A 24 1.96 3.19 1.02
N LEU A 25 2.73 3.04 2.11
CA LEU A 25 4.09 2.50 1.99
C LEU A 25 4.04 0.99 1.75
N LEU A 26 4.80 0.53 0.75
CA LEU A 26 5.01 -0.88 0.47
C LEU A 26 6.27 -1.35 1.20
N ASP A 27 6.12 -1.71 2.46
CA ASP A 27 7.18 -2.28 3.29
C ASP A 27 7.32 -3.79 3.08
N GLY A 28 8.54 -4.30 3.28
CA GLY A 28 8.82 -5.75 3.23
C GLY A 28 8.66 -6.41 1.85
N LEU A 29 8.70 -5.67 0.74
CA LEU A 29 8.51 -6.25 -0.60
C LEU A 29 9.54 -7.33 -0.95
N LYS A 30 10.80 -7.18 -0.51
CA LYS A 30 11.86 -8.15 -0.81
C LYS A 30 12.17 -9.00 0.42
N GLU A 31 11.84 -10.28 0.34
CA GLU A 31 12.17 -11.28 1.36
C GLU A 31 12.80 -12.52 0.71
N LYS A 32 13.76 -13.16 1.40
CA LYS A 32 14.41 -14.35 0.87
C LYS A 32 13.41 -15.51 0.81
N ASN A 33 13.34 -16.20 -0.34
CA ASN A 33 12.47 -17.35 -0.57
C ASN A 33 10.96 -17.07 -0.40
N LYS A 34 10.54 -15.81 -0.55
CA LYS A 34 9.14 -15.41 -0.42
C LYS A 34 8.81 -14.37 -1.47
N ALA A 35 7.71 -14.58 -2.19
CA ALA A 35 7.18 -13.59 -3.12
C ALA A 35 6.11 -12.77 -2.40
N ASN A 36 6.35 -11.48 -2.24
CA ASN A 36 5.44 -10.58 -1.53
C ASN A 36 4.71 -9.70 -2.52
N PHE A 37 3.38 -9.75 -2.49
CA PHE A 37 2.52 -8.95 -3.35
C PHE A 37 1.60 -8.04 -2.53
N VAL A 38 1.30 -6.89 -3.14
CA VAL A 38 0.33 -5.91 -2.68
C VAL A 38 -0.67 -5.65 -3.79
N TYR A 39 -1.95 -5.70 -3.43
CA TYR A 39 -3.05 -5.36 -4.32
C TYR A 39 -3.50 -3.93 -4.03
N ALA A 40 -3.29 -3.02 -4.98
CA ALA A 40 -3.81 -1.68 -4.90
C ALA A 40 -5.16 -1.63 -5.62
N HIS A 41 -6.20 -1.14 -4.94
CA HIS A 41 -7.47 -0.95 -5.61
C HIS A 41 -7.37 0.13 -6.70
N TYR A 42 -6.38 1.04 -6.62
CA TYR A 42 -5.98 1.93 -7.71
C TYR A 42 -5.73 1.13 -8.99
N ASP A 43 -6.68 1.21 -9.91
CA ASP A 43 -6.75 0.44 -11.16
C ASP A 43 -6.54 -1.08 -11.01
N ARG A 44 -6.77 -1.61 -9.79
CA ARG A 44 -6.56 -3.03 -9.46
C ARG A 44 -5.13 -3.53 -9.72
N MET A 45 -4.15 -2.64 -9.58
CA MET A 45 -2.75 -2.97 -9.81
C MET A 45 -2.22 -3.98 -8.75
N VAL A 46 -1.50 -4.99 -9.21
CA VAL A 46 -0.74 -5.91 -8.36
C VAL A 46 0.74 -5.60 -8.51
N THR A 47 1.42 -5.34 -7.40
CA THR A 47 2.88 -5.07 -7.36
C THR A 47 3.56 -5.93 -6.31
N GLY A 48 4.77 -6.41 -6.59
CA GLY A 48 5.50 -7.31 -5.71
C GLY A 48 6.94 -7.59 -6.15
N LEU A 49 7.72 -8.19 -5.25
CA LEU A 49 9.10 -8.65 -5.48
C LEU A 49 9.35 -10.03 -4.86
#